data_AF-A0A5N5JP62-F1
#
_entry.id   AF-A0A5N5JP62-F1
#
_cell.length_a   1.000
_cell.length_b   1.000
_cell.length_c   1.000
_cell.angle_alpha   90.00
_cell.angle_beta   90.00
_cell.angle_gamma   90.00
#
_symmetry.space_group_name_H-M   'P 1'
#
loop_
_entity.id
_entity.type
_entity.pdbx_description
1 polymer ?
#
loop_
_entity_poly.entity_id
_entity_poly.type
_entity_poly.pdbx_seq_one_letter_code
_entity_poly.pdbx_strand_id
1 'polypeptide(L)'
;MAKIKIGINGFGRIGRLVARVALQRDDVELTYIFKYDTVHGQWKHGDIKVKDEKTLLFGDKPVAVFGVRNPEEIPWGAAGAEFVVESTGVFTDKDKAAAHLKGGAKKVIISAPSKDAPMFVMGVNEKEYKPDLNIVSNASCTTNCLAPLAKVGSFPFLLL
;
A
#
# COMPACT_ATOMS: atom_id res chain seq x y z
N MET A 1 -19.40 8.93 -4.48
CA MET A 1 -18.45 9.02 -3.35
C MET A 1 -17.13 9.56 -3.89
N ALA A 2 -16.37 10.31 -3.09
CA ALA A 2 -15.01 10.70 -3.47
C ALA A 2 -14.12 9.45 -3.55
N LYS A 3 -13.23 9.39 -4.55
CA LYS A 3 -12.29 8.26 -4.71
C LYS A 3 -11.21 8.32 -3.65
N ILE A 4 -10.79 7.15 -3.16
CA ILE A 4 -9.68 7.02 -2.22
C ILE A 4 -8.37 7.21 -2.99
N LYS A 5 -7.65 8.28 -2.68
CA LYS A 5 -6.39 8.60 -3.35
C LYS A 5 -5.21 7.94 -2.65
N ILE A 6 -4.52 7.06 -3.38
CA ILE A 6 -3.44 6.25 -2.84
C ILE A 6 -2.09 6.59 -3.49
N GLY A 7 -1.04 6.53 -2.68
CA GLY A 7 0.35 6.53 -3.12
C GLY A 7 1.04 5.22 -2.75
N ILE A 8 2.01 4.80 -3.55
CA ILE A 8 2.77 3.57 -3.30
C ILE A 8 4.24 3.90 -3.08
N ASN A 9 4.75 3.61 -1.89
CA ASN A 9 6.19 3.62 -1.64
C ASN A 9 6.77 2.21 -1.79
N GLY A 10 7.86 2.09 -2.56
CA GLY A 10 8.44 0.79 -2.91
C GLY A 10 7.66 0.06 -3.98
N PHE A 11 7.92 0.37 -5.25
CA PHE A 11 7.27 -0.31 -6.37
C PHE A 11 7.87 -1.68 -6.69
N GLY A 12 8.18 -2.47 -5.65
CA GLY A 12 8.61 -3.86 -5.73
C GLY A 12 7.47 -4.80 -6.15
N ARG A 13 7.62 -6.11 -5.93
CA ARG A 13 6.60 -7.13 -6.27
C ARG A 13 5.21 -6.76 -5.76
N ILE A 14 5.10 -6.44 -4.46
CA ILE A 14 3.83 -6.05 -3.84
C ILE A 14 3.32 -4.72 -4.40
N GLY A 15 4.17 -3.69 -4.47
CA GLY A 15 3.78 -2.37 -4.96
C GLY A 15 3.15 -2.39 -6.36
N ARG A 16 3.73 -3.12 -7.33
CA ARG A 16 3.08 -3.19 -8.65
C ARG A 16 1.84 -4.06 -8.70
N LEU A 17 1.72 -5.10 -7.87
CA LEU A 17 0.45 -5.83 -7.74
C LEU A 17 -0.66 -4.94 -7.16
N VAL A 18 -0.34 -4.13 -6.14
CA VAL A 18 -1.27 -3.14 -5.58
C VAL A 18 -1.70 -2.14 -6.64
N ALA A 19 -0.76 -1.59 -7.43
CA ALA A 19 -1.10 -0.68 -8.53
C ALA A 19 -2.01 -1.35 -9.58
N ARG A 20 -1.73 -2.59 -9.99
CA ARG A 20 -2.56 -3.34 -10.93
C ARG A 20 -4.00 -3.50 -10.42
N VAL A 21 -4.16 -3.85 -9.15
CA VAL A 21 -5.49 -3.99 -8.53
C VAL A 21 -6.18 -2.64 -8.40
N ALA A 22 -5.47 -1.59 -7.97
CA ALA A 22 -6.02 -0.25 -7.83
C ALA A 22 -6.52 0.33 -9.16
N LEU A 23 -5.81 0.09 -10.27
CA LEU A 23 -6.20 0.56 -11.60
C LEU A 23 -7.49 -0.07 -12.13
N GLN A 24 -7.87 -1.24 -11.60
CA GLN A 24 -9.09 -1.97 -11.95
C GLN A 24 -10.28 -1.62 -11.05
N ARG A 25 -10.10 -0.74 -10.07
CA ARG A 25 -11.12 -0.34 -9.11
C ARG A 25 -11.63 1.06 -9.41
N ASP A 26 -12.93 1.27 -9.25
CA ASP A 26 -13.56 2.58 -9.46
C ASP A 26 -13.54 3.47 -8.21
N ASP A 27 -13.37 2.86 -7.04
CA ASP A 27 -13.36 3.52 -5.73
C ASP A 27 -11.97 3.99 -5.27
N VAL A 28 -10.92 3.59 -5.99
CA VAL A 28 -9.51 3.91 -5.68
C VAL A 28 -8.87 4.65 -6.86
N GLU A 29 -8.05 5.65 -6.55
CA GLU A 29 -7.28 6.43 -7.51
C GLU A 29 -5.80 6.41 -7.13
N LEU A 30 -4.95 5.94 -8.05
CA LEU A 30 -3.50 5.89 -7.85
C LEU A 30 -2.89 7.22 -8.29
N THR A 31 -2.27 7.95 -7.36
CA THR A 31 -1.71 9.28 -7.64
C THR A 31 -0.19 9.29 -7.68
N TYR A 32 0.48 8.30 -7.07
CA TYR A 32 1.93 8.26 -6.96
C TYR A 32 2.56 6.84 -7.01
N ILE A 33 3.72 6.73 -7.69
CA ILE A 33 4.53 5.51 -7.82
C ILE A 33 6.05 5.79 -7.76
N PHE A 34 6.86 4.85 -7.23
CA PHE A 34 8.33 4.82 -7.37
C PHE A 34 8.76 3.94 -8.57
N LYS A 35 9.90 4.21 -9.23
CA LYS A 35 10.29 3.50 -10.48
C LYS A 35 11.14 2.25 -10.20
N TYR A 36 10.74 1.06 -10.70
CA TYR A 36 11.54 -0.14 -11.15
C TYR A 36 10.81 -1.51 -10.92
N ASP A 37 10.54 -2.28 -12.00
CA ASP A 37 9.93 -3.65 -12.00
C ASP A 37 10.56 -4.58 -13.05
N THR A 38 10.85 -5.83 -12.68
CA THR A 38 11.46 -6.88 -13.52
C THR A 38 10.74 -8.25 -13.50
N VAL A 39 9.57 -8.45 -12.85
CA VAL A 39 9.09 -9.82 -12.48
C VAL A 39 7.68 -10.24 -12.99
N HIS A 40 6.64 -9.39 -12.94
CA HIS A 40 5.24 -9.86 -13.04
C HIS A 40 4.64 -9.90 -14.47
N GLY A 41 5.47 -10.01 -15.51
CA GLY A 41 5.05 -10.00 -16.91
C GLY A 41 4.42 -8.67 -17.36
N GLN A 42 4.07 -8.53 -18.63
CA GLN A 42 3.53 -7.28 -19.17
C GLN A 42 2.11 -7.00 -18.66
N TRP A 43 1.82 -5.72 -18.41
CA TRP A 43 0.47 -5.24 -18.16
C TRP A 43 -0.40 -5.44 -19.41
N LYS A 44 -1.58 -6.04 -19.24
CA LYS A 44 -2.47 -6.44 -20.36
C LYS A 44 -3.71 -5.56 -20.53
N HIS A 45 -3.98 -4.66 -19.58
CA HIS A 45 -5.23 -3.87 -19.54
C HIS A 45 -4.96 -2.41 -19.91
N GLY A 46 -4.32 -2.18 -21.06
CA GLY A 46 -4.02 -0.87 -21.62
C GLY A 46 -2.54 -0.57 -21.78
N ASP A 47 -2.21 0.53 -22.43
CA ASP A 47 -0.83 0.98 -22.60
C ASP A 47 -0.31 1.68 -21.34
N ILE A 48 0.97 1.45 -21.02
CA ILE A 48 1.72 2.29 -20.08
C ILE A 48 2.63 3.18 -20.91
N LYS A 49 2.40 4.49 -20.86
CA LYS A 49 3.20 5.48 -21.60
C LYS A 49 3.96 6.36 -20.63
N VAL A 50 5.21 6.68 -20.94
CA VAL A 50 5.93 7.74 -20.24
C VAL A 50 5.47 9.06 -20.86
N LYS A 51 4.81 9.91 -20.08
CA LYS A 51 4.46 11.27 -20.55
C LYS A 51 5.65 12.20 -20.42
N ASP A 52 6.31 12.15 -19.27
CA ASP A 52 7.50 12.93 -18.93
C ASP A 52 8.29 12.24 -17.81
N GLU A 53 9.40 12.84 -17.37
CA GLU A 53 10.29 12.29 -16.35
C GLU A 53 9.59 11.99 -15.01
N LYS A 54 8.49 12.70 -14.72
CA LYS A 54 7.77 12.63 -13.44
C LYS A 54 6.36 12.08 -13.60
N THR A 55 5.95 11.62 -14.78
CA THR A 55 4.56 11.21 -15.03
C THR A 55 4.50 9.97 -15.92
N LEU A 56 3.83 8.93 -15.41
CA LEU A 56 3.40 7.78 -16.18
C LEU A 56 1.91 7.89 -16.51
N LEU A 57 1.53 7.44 -17.69
CA LEU A 57 0.14 7.31 -18.10
C LEU A 57 -0.22 5.82 -18.09
N PHE A 58 -1.25 5.47 -17.33
CA PHE A 58 -1.90 4.17 -17.40
C PHE A 58 -3.20 4.35 -18.19
N GLY A 59 -3.17 4.05 -19.50
CA GLY A 59 -4.17 4.55 -20.43
C GLY A 59 -4.12 6.08 -20.49
N ASP A 60 -5.22 6.74 -20.14
CA ASP A 60 -5.31 8.21 -20.07
C ASP A 60 -5.10 8.76 -18.64
N LYS A 61 -4.87 7.89 -17.65
CA LYS A 61 -4.74 8.30 -16.24
C LYS A 61 -3.29 8.69 -15.91
N PRO A 62 -2.99 9.95 -15.58
CA PRO A 62 -1.66 10.38 -15.16
C PRO A 62 -1.38 9.99 -13.71
N VAL A 63 -0.18 9.45 -13.49
CA VAL A 63 0.34 9.07 -12.18
C VAL A 63 1.73 9.67 -11.99
N ALA A 64 1.91 10.39 -10.89
CA ALA A 64 3.19 11.02 -10.58
C ALA A 64 4.25 10.00 -10.17
N VAL A 65 5.51 10.27 -10.51
CA VAL A 65 6.67 9.45 -10.20
C VAL A 65 7.78 10.30 -9.60
N PHE A 66 8.36 9.83 -8.49
CA PHE A 66 9.50 10.47 -7.84
C PHE A 66 10.58 9.43 -7.53
N GLY A 67 11.83 9.87 -7.57
CA GLY A 67 13.02 9.09 -7.25
C GLY A 67 13.62 9.52 -5.92
N VAL A 68 12.83 9.50 -4.85
CA VAL A 68 13.22 9.98 -3.52
C VAL A 68 13.47 8.80 -2.60
N ARG A 69 14.61 8.82 -1.88
CA ARG A 69 14.99 7.75 -0.96
C ARG A 69 14.42 7.95 0.45
N ASN A 70 14.34 9.21 0.90
CA ASN A 70 13.83 9.56 2.22
C ASN A 70 12.30 9.76 2.16
N PRO A 71 11.49 8.97 2.88
CA PRO A 71 10.04 9.09 2.79
C PRO A 71 9.47 10.45 3.23
N GLU A 72 10.20 11.18 4.09
CA GLU A 72 9.80 12.51 4.58
C GLU A 72 9.80 13.57 3.48
N GLU A 73 10.66 13.39 2.47
CA GLU A 73 10.83 14.32 1.35
C GLU A 73 9.83 14.07 0.21
N ILE A 74 9.04 12.98 0.29
CA ILE A 74 8.06 12.65 -0.73
C ILE A 74 6.84 13.57 -0.53
N PRO A 75 6.47 14.41 -1.51
CA PRO A 75 5.42 15.40 -1.34
C PRO A 75 4.02 14.79 -1.57
N TRP A 76 3.61 13.84 -0.72
CA TRP A 76 2.33 13.14 -0.79
C TRP A 76 1.14 14.09 -0.90
N GLY A 77 1.11 15.14 -0.08
CA GLY A 77 0.04 16.14 -0.09
C GLY A 77 -0.06 16.87 -1.44
N ALA A 78 1.07 17.25 -2.03
CA ALA A 78 1.09 17.90 -3.35
C ALA A 78 0.73 16.94 -4.49
N ALA A 79 1.08 15.66 -4.35
CA ALA A 79 0.66 14.60 -5.26
C ALA A 79 -0.80 14.16 -5.05
N GLY A 80 -1.48 14.68 -4.01
CA GLY A 80 -2.86 14.34 -3.68
C GLY A 80 -3.05 12.93 -3.11
N ALA A 81 -1.99 12.25 -2.69
CA ALA A 81 -2.06 10.94 -2.04
C ALA A 81 -2.45 11.10 -0.56
N GLU A 82 -3.56 10.48 -0.16
CA GLU A 82 -4.03 10.53 1.23
C GLU A 82 -3.62 9.27 2.00
N PHE A 83 -3.63 8.12 1.32
CA PHE A 83 -3.24 6.84 1.89
C PHE A 83 -1.97 6.35 1.21
N VAL A 84 -0.98 5.93 1.99
CA VAL A 84 0.28 5.39 1.47
C VAL A 84 0.37 3.91 1.73
N VAL A 85 0.65 3.13 0.69
CA VAL A 85 1.06 1.74 0.82
C VAL A 85 2.57 1.69 0.93
N GLU A 86 3.07 1.35 2.11
CA GLU A 86 4.49 1.19 2.40
C GLU A 86 4.91 -0.26 2.09
N SER A 87 5.53 -0.45 0.94
CA SER A 87 5.89 -1.76 0.38
C SER A 87 7.37 -1.88 0.00
N THR A 88 8.23 -1.02 0.56
CA THR A 88 9.70 -1.15 0.44
C THR A 88 10.24 -2.30 1.28
N GLY A 89 9.58 -2.63 2.39
CA GLY A 89 10.08 -3.57 3.40
C GLY A 89 11.13 -2.96 4.36
N VAL A 90 11.41 -1.66 4.26
CA VAL A 90 12.40 -0.95 5.09
C VAL A 90 11.74 -0.19 6.24
N PHE A 91 10.61 0.47 5.97
CA PHE A 91 9.91 1.33 6.93
C PHE A 91 8.74 0.57 7.58
N THR A 92 9.05 -0.51 8.31
CA THR A 92 8.05 -1.45 8.84
C THR A 92 7.65 -1.22 10.30
N ASP A 93 8.23 -0.24 10.97
CA ASP A 93 7.84 0.21 12.31
C ASP A 93 7.12 1.58 12.24
N LYS A 94 6.37 1.92 13.29
CA LYS A 94 5.55 3.15 13.31
C LYS A 94 6.38 4.40 13.10
N ASP A 95 7.52 4.51 13.77
CA ASP A 95 8.35 5.71 13.72
C ASP A 95 8.90 5.95 12.32
N LYS A 96 9.40 4.89 11.67
CA LYS A 96 9.86 4.96 10.28
C LYS A 96 8.73 5.23 9.30
N ALA A 97 7.58 4.58 9.47
CA ALA A 97 6.42 4.80 8.61
C ALA A 97 5.80 6.20 8.79
N ALA A 98 5.94 6.81 9.97
CA ALA A 98 5.48 8.17 10.25
C ALA A 98 6.17 9.23 9.39
N ALA A 99 7.33 8.91 8.80
CA ALA A 99 7.99 9.75 7.81
C ALA A 99 7.06 10.15 6.65
N HIS A 100 6.16 9.26 6.22
CA HIS A 100 5.17 9.57 5.17
C HIS A 100 4.15 10.61 5.59
N LEU A 101 3.79 10.66 6.88
CA LEU A 101 2.83 11.63 7.39
C LEU A 101 3.39 13.05 7.29
N LYS A 102 4.72 13.22 7.46
CA LYS A 102 5.41 14.50 7.28
C LYS A 102 5.32 15.01 5.83
N GLY A 103 5.33 14.10 4.86
CA GLY A 103 5.13 14.43 3.45
C GLY A 103 3.69 14.76 3.06
N GLY A 104 2.74 14.72 4.02
CA GLY A 104 1.33 15.10 3.83
C GLY A 104 0.38 13.92 3.61
N ALA A 105 0.82 12.68 3.79
CA ALA A 105 -0.08 11.54 3.82
C ALA A 105 -0.93 11.57 5.10
N LYS A 106 -2.18 11.11 5.02
CA LYS A 106 -3.08 10.99 6.18
C LYS A 106 -2.93 9.64 6.88
N LYS A 107 -2.73 8.58 6.09
CA LYS A 107 -2.65 7.20 6.61
C LYS A 107 -1.58 6.40 5.88
N VAL A 108 -0.97 5.45 6.60
CA VAL A 108 0.08 4.56 6.09
C VAL A 108 -0.30 3.11 6.38
N ILE A 109 -0.24 2.27 5.35
CA ILE A 109 -0.48 0.83 5.40
C ILE A 109 0.83 0.13 5.07
N ILE A 110 1.43 -0.52 6.07
CA ILE A 110 2.66 -1.29 5.92
C ILE A 110 2.31 -2.66 5.35
N SER A 111 2.95 -3.05 4.24
CA SER A 111 2.68 -4.32 3.54
C SER A 111 3.46 -5.52 4.11
N ALA A 112 3.89 -5.42 5.37
CA ALA A 112 4.72 -6.41 6.06
C ALA A 112 4.40 -6.37 7.57
N PRO A 113 4.76 -7.41 8.34
CA PRO A 113 4.64 -7.39 9.79
C PRO A 113 5.33 -6.17 10.39
N SER A 114 4.63 -5.52 11.32
CA SER A 114 5.19 -4.42 12.10
C SER A 114 5.48 -4.88 13.52
N LYS A 115 6.48 -4.27 14.14
CA LYS A 115 6.81 -4.54 15.55
C LYS A 115 5.84 -3.85 16.51
N ASP A 116 5.22 -2.75 16.08
CA ASP A 116 4.51 -1.79 16.94
C ASP A 116 3.26 -1.17 16.28
N ALA A 117 3.08 -1.29 14.96
CA ALA A 117 1.85 -0.91 14.29
C ALA A 117 0.78 -2.01 14.46
N PRO A 118 -0.47 -1.66 14.82
CA PRO A 118 -1.57 -2.61 14.86
C PRO A 118 -1.71 -3.35 13.53
N MET A 119 -1.86 -4.68 13.61
CA MET A 119 -1.96 -5.56 12.46
C MET A 119 -3.40 -5.98 12.21
N PHE A 120 -3.83 -5.86 10.96
CA PHE A 120 -5.17 -6.27 10.53
C PHE A 120 -5.07 -7.28 9.40
N VAL A 121 -5.91 -8.31 9.49
CA VAL A 121 -6.14 -9.31 8.44
C VAL A 121 -7.59 -9.24 8.03
N MET A 122 -7.81 -8.97 6.74
CA MET A 122 -9.14 -8.85 6.16
C MET A 122 -9.91 -10.17 6.29
N GLY A 123 -11.14 -10.10 6.80
CA GLY A 123 -12.00 -11.24 7.11
C GLY A 123 -11.78 -11.84 8.50
N VAL A 124 -10.76 -11.38 9.25
CA VAL A 124 -10.41 -11.89 10.58
C VAL A 124 -10.73 -10.85 11.64
N ASN A 125 -10.02 -9.72 11.66
CA ASN A 125 -10.10 -8.70 12.71
C ASN A 125 -10.21 -7.26 12.17
N GLU A 126 -10.52 -7.08 10.88
CA GLU A 126 -10.67 -5.75 10.25
C GLU A 126 -11.72 -4.86 10.92
N LYS A 127 -12.70 -5.46 11.60
CA LYS A 127 -13.75 -4.74 12.34
C LYS A 127 -13.25 -4.04 13.60
N GLU A 128 -12.05 -4.39 14.07
CA GLU A 128 -11.40 -3.75 15.22
C GLU A 128 -10.64 -2.48 14.82
N TYR A 129 -10.53 -2.20 13.50
CA TYR A 129 -9.90 -1.00 13.00
C TYR A 129 -10.60 0.26 13.52
N LYS A 130 -9.81 1.22 14.01
CA LYS A 130 -10.31 2.52 14.44
C LYS A 130 -9.79 3.64 13.54
N PRO A 131 -10.63 4.62 13.15
CA PRO A 131 -10.23 5.69 12.24
C PRO A 131 -9.11 6.62 12.74
N ASP A 132 -8.81 6.64 14.04
CA ASP A 132 -7.69 7.39 14.63
C ASP A 132 -6.32 6.71 14.40
N LEU A 133 -6.32 5.44 13.96
CA LEU A 133 -5.10 4.75 13.58
C LEU A 133 -4.57 5.28 12.24
N ASN A 134 -3.49 6.06 12.31
CA ASN A 134 -2.83 6.63 11.14
C ASN A 134 -1.83 5.67 10.49
N ILE A 135 -1.30 4.70 11.25
CA ILE A 135 -0.31 3.74 10.75
C ILE A 135 -0.75 2.34 11.19
N VAL A 136 -0.92 1.46 10.21
CA VAL A 136 -1.33 0.06 10.41
C VAL A 136 -0.50 -0.87 9.54
N SER A 137 -0.48 -2.15 9.89
CA SER A 137 0.16 -3.20 9.10
C SER A 137 -0.88 -4.19 8.56
N ASN A 138 -0.72 -4.59 7.31
CA ASN A 138 -1.51 -5.66 6.68
C ASN A 138 -0.89 -7.06 6.92
N ALA A 139 -0.08 -7.19 7.98
CA ALA A 139 0.63 -8.40 8.38
C ALA A 139 1.52 -9.01 7.27
N SER A 140 1.83 -10.31 7.37
CA SER A 140 2.54 -11.07 6.33
C SER A 140 1.57 -11.84 5.44
N CYS A 141 2.06 -12.29 4.27
CA CYS A 141 1.30 -13.20 3.40
C CYS A 141 0.96 -14.53 4.09
N THR A 142 1.88 -15.09 4.90
CA THR A 142 1.63 -16.30 5.68
C THR A 142 0.53 -16.08 6.73
N THR A 143 0.53 -14.92 7.40
CA THR A 143 -0.52 -14.55 8.36
C THR A 143 -1.88 -14.43 7.68
N ASN A 144 -1.94 -13.78 6.50
CA ASN A 144 -3.18 -13.67 5.73
C ASN A 144 -3.70 -15.03 5.24
N CYS A 145 -2.82 -16.00 4.99
CA CYS A 145 -3.19 -17.37 4.63
C CYS A 145 -3.72 -18.16 5.84
N LEU A 146 -3.04 -18.07 6.99
CA LEU A 146 -3.30 -18.92 8.15
C LEU A 146 -4.42 -18.39 9.05
N ALA A 147 -4.54 -17.07 9.24
CA ALA A 147 -5.46 -16.50 10.22
C ALA A 147 -6.94 -16.79 9.94
N PRO A 148 -7.45 -16.79 8.69
CA PRO A 148 -8.81 -17.22 8.41
C PRO A 148 -9.06 -18.69 8.78
N LEU A 149 -8.08 -19.58 8.55
CA LEU A 149 -8.17 -20.99 8.94
C LEU A 149 -8.23 -21.15 10.47
N ALA A 150 -7.39 -20.41 11.20
CA ALA A 150 -7.40 -20.42 12.67
C ALA A 150 -8.71 -19.86 13.25
N LYS A 151 -9.31 -18.86 12.60
CA LYS A 151 -10.60 -18.29 12.99
C LYS A 151 -11.76 -19.28 12.84
N VAL A 152 -11.79 -20.04 11.75
CA VAL A 152 -12.80 -21.10 11.53
C VAL A 152 -12.52 -22.33 12.40
N GLY A 153 -11.25 -22.65 12.60
CA GLY A 153 -10.76 -23.76 13.42
C GLY A 153 -10.79 -23.54 14.92
N SER A 154 -11.37 -22.44 15.42
CA SER A 154 -11.72 -22.28 16.85
C SER A 154 -12.91 -23.18 17.24
N PHE A 155 -12.73 -24.47 17.00
CA PHE A 155 -13.38 -25.63 17.62
C PHE A 155 -12.40 -26.14 18.71
N PRO A 156 -12.84 -26.95 19.70
CA PRO A 156 -12.21 -27.09 21.02
C PRO A 156 -10.92 -27.95 21.05
N PHE A 157 -10.05 -27.83 20.05
CA PHE A 157 -8.71 -28.40 20.10
C PHE A 157 -7.68 -27.29 20.30
N LEU A 158 -7.31 -27.17 21.57
CA LEU A 158 -6.12 -26.51 22.09
C LEU A 158 -4.93 -26.66 21.13
N LEU A 159 -4.51 -25.56 20.50
CA LEU A 159 -3.16 -25.46 19.93
C LEU A 159 -2.22 -25.20 21.10
N LEU A 160 -1.70 -26.29 21.69
CA LEU A 160 -0.55 -26.31 22.59
C LEU A 160 0.75 -26.06 21.81
#